data_AF-A0A2N1DG24-F1
#
_entry.id   AF-A0A2N1DG24-F1
#
_cell.length_a   1.000
_cell.length_b   1.000
_cell.length_c   1.000
_cell.angle_alpha   90.00
_cell.angle_beta   90.00
_cell.angle_gamma   90.00
#
_symmetry.space_group_name_H-M   'P 1'
#
loop_
_entity.id
_entity.type
_entity.pdbx_description
1 polymer ?
#
loop_
_entity_poly.entity_id
_entity_poly.type
_entity_poly.pdbx_seq_one_letter_code
_entity_poly.pdbx_strand_id
1 'polypeptide(L)'
;MSLLTMNYSWRWSAAAVLFLCAFLALMMGVSLSERPDVQTADMLTKAYYSLGLFVMGGLDIGTPVDGPLYARLMLWLSYFASPMLAASTIIEAVIKTISPYKWHFRRISNHIVVSGSDELTITYLKQLRLLQPKIPLLIICDEISPIREEELKRRYHAMVITGDITRSYFLSKLFLHRAKKVVLLGKDNFQNYEAAYKILQLQPSLKGKIIIHCNSIRFMRSMADSAVAKQCINFNAYQLAASALVQQHLISHFVQTVPKDVVVIAGFGLFGQTILEELQHYAQKEIATIAIIGIDAKRRIQVVDEQHQLANFCNREIFEGNISHPEVWQQLRSKVDLTNTQPIIILCTDSVEENFRTSLWLKNKYPDSMIIARSYLPSRFAENVGEQYNILNVSINQLVKDNFPIDWMTP
;
A
#
# COMPACT_ATOMS: atom_id res chain seq x y z
N MET A 1 27.34 -12.14 -1.70
CA MET A 1 28.54 -11.34 -1.36
C MET A 1 28.50 -10.06 -2.17
N SER A 2 28.15 -8.94 -1.55
CA SER A 2 28.20 -7.62 -2.18
C SER A 2 29.59 -7.04 -1.87
N LEU A 3 30.39 -6.86 -2.92
CA LEU A 3 31.67 -6.18 -2.86
C LEU A 3 31.44 -4.74 -2.40
N LEU A 4 32.20 -4.35 -1.39
CA LEU A 4 32.32 -3.00 -0.83
C LEU A 4 32.44 -1.96 -1.95
N THR A 5 31.36 -1.28 -2.27
CA THR A 5 31.45 0.04 -2.89
C THR A 5 31.94 1.01 -1.82
N MET A 6 33.27 1.15 -1.71
CA MET A 6 33.84 2.23 -0.90
C MET A 6 33.47 3.56 -1.57
N ASN A 7 32.38 4.17 -1.11
CA ASN A 7 32.12 5.58 -1.37
C ASN A 7 33.26 6.37 -0.73
N TYR A 8 34.20 6.82 -1.56
CA TYR A 8 35.34 7.61 -1.16
C TYR A 8 34.85 8.97 -0.66
N SER A 9 34.69 9.08 0.67
CA SER A 9 34.27 10.31 1.32
C SER A 9 35.41 11.32 1.30
N TRP A 10 35.12 12.58 0.95
CA TRP A 10 36.05 13.72 1.01
C TRP A 10 36.79 13.84 2.36
N ARG A 11 36.22 13.24 3.41
CA ARG A 11 36.79 13.17 4.76
C ARG A 11 38.03 12.31 4.87
N TRP A 12 38.13 11.24 4.09
CA TRP A 12 39.35 10.43 4.04
C TRP A 12 40.49 11.23 3.44
N SER A 13 40.20 12.03 2.41
CA SER A 13 41.17 12.96 1.83
C SER A 13 41.54 14.06 2.84
N ALA A 14 40.57 14.65 3.53
CA ALA A 14 40.84 15.68 4.53
C ALA A 14 41.67 15.14 5.71
N ALA A 15 41.35 13.95 6.23
CA ALA A 15 42.11 13.30 7.29
C ALA A 15 43.55 12.99 6.84
N ALA A 16 43.72 12.46 5.62
CA ALA A 16 45.05 12.20 5.07
C ALA A 16 45.87 13.50 4.92
N VAL A 17 45.26 14.58 4.43
CA VAL A 17 45.93 15.88 4.30
C VAL A 17 46.33 16.44 5.67
N LEU A 18 45.43 16.43 6.65
CA LEU A 18 45.73 16.93 8.01
C LEU A 18 46.80 16.08 8.71
N PHE A 19 46.76 14.77 8.54
CA PHE A 19 47.82 13.88 9.02
C PHE A 19 49.16 14.20 8.37
N LEU A 20 49.21 14.36 7.04
CA LEU A 20 50.43 14.70 6.32
C LEU A 20 50.96 16.08 6.73
N CYS A 21 50.10 17.08 6.92
CA CYS A 21 50.50 18.40 7.41
C CYS A 21 51.14 18.33 8.79
N ALA A 22 50.56 17.55 9.72
CA ALA A 22 51.13 17.35 11.05
C ALA A 22 52.46 16.59 11.00
N PHE A 23 52.50 15.50 10.23
CA PHE A 23 53.67 14.64 10.10
C PHE A 23 54.85 15.38 9.48
N LEU A 24 54.61 16.08 8.37
CA LEU A 24 55.63 16.89 7.70
C LEU A 24 56.10 18.04 8.59
N ALA A 25 55.23 18.69 9.35
CA ALA A 25 55.64 19.73 10.27
C ALA A 25 56.61 19.23 11.36
N LEU A 26 56.34 18.05 11.95
CA LEU A 26 57.24 17.40 12.90
C LEU A 26 58.55 16.93 12.24
N MET A 27 58.49 16.50 10.98
CA MET A 27 59.69 16.17 10.19
C MET A 27 60.56 17.40 9.90
N MET A 28 59.93 18.58 9.77
CA MET A 28 60.61 19.86 9.52
C MET A 28 61.10 20.54 10.81
N GLY A 29 61.08 19.83 11.94
CA GLY A 29 61.70 20.26 13.19
C GLY A 29 60.82 21.11 14.10
N VAL A 30 59.51 21.17 13.84
CA VAL A 30 58.53 21.71 14.81
C VAL A 30 58.45 20.74 15.98
N SER A 31 58.56 21.26 17.20
CA SER A 31 58.45 20.50 18.43
C SER A 31 57.12 20.76 19.12
N LEU A 32 56.87 20.03 20.20
CA LEU A 32 55.65 20.09 20.99
C LEU A 32 56.02 20.47 22.42
N SER A 33 55.34 21.46 23.01
CA SER A 33 55.79 22.08 24.27
C SER A 33 55.89 21.10 25.45
N GLU A 34 55.02 20.09 25.52
CA GLU A 34 55.02 19.07 26.58
C GLU A 34 55.82 17.81 26.18
N ARG A 35 56.29 17.75 24.92
CA ARG A 35 57.03 16.62 24.34
C ARG A 35 58.20 17.13 23.48
N PRO A 36 59.18 17.84 24.07
CA PRO A 36 60.27 18.47 23.32
C PRO A 36 61.14 17.46 22.56
N ASP A 37 61.26 16.24 23.09
CA ASP A 37 62.06 15.14 22.51
C ASP A 37 61.54 14.66 21.14
N VAL A 38 60.32 15.05 20.76
CA VAL A 38 59.71 14.71 19.45
C VAL A 38 60.53 15.27 18.30
N GLN A 39 61.25 16.37 18.50
CA GLN A 39 62.07 16.98 17.48
C GLN A 39 63.13 16.01 16.94
N THR A 40 63.77 15.26 17.84
CA THR A 40 64.82 14.26 17.56
C THR A 40 64.29 12.84 17.43
N ALA A 41 62.99 12.62 17.65
CA ALA A 41 62.39 11.30 17.60
C ALA A 41 62.36 10.73 16.17
N ASP A 42 62.23 9.41 16.09
CA ASP A 42 62.14 8.69 14.83
C ASP A 42 60.83 8.98 14.07
N MET A 43 60.78 8.56 12.80
CA MET A 43 59.62 8.79 11.95
C MET A 43 58.34 8.14 12.51
N LEU A 44 58.45 6.98 13.15
CA LEU A 44 57.28 6.30 13.72
C LEU A 44 56.68 7.06 14.89
N THR A 45 57.51 7.62 15.77
CA THR A 45 57.05 8.45 16.88
C THR A 45 56.36 9.73 16.37
N LYS A 46 56.90 10.36 15.32
CA LYS A 46 56.27 11.54 14.69
C LYS A 46 54.93 11.19 14.03
N ALA A 47 54.81 10.02 13.40
CA ALA A 47 53.55 9.53 12.86
C ALA A 47 52.53 9.24 13.97
N TYR A 48 52.97 8.65 15.08
CA TYR A 48 52.14 8.37 16.26
C TYR A 48 51.53 9.66 16.83
N TYR A 49 52.33 10.71 17.05
CA TYR A 49 51.81 11.98 17.54
C TYR A 49 50.90 12.69 16.54
N SER A 50 51.19 12.59 15.24
CA SER A 50 50.34 13.14 14.18
C SER A 50 48.96 12.46 14.13
N LEU A 51 48.91 11.14 14.35
CA LEU A 51 47.65 10.39 14.47
C LEU A 51 46.92 10.71 15.78
N GLY A 52 47.66 10.91 16.87
CA GLY A 52 47.12 11.24 18.20
C GLY A 52 46.27 12.51 18.22
N LEU A 53 46.52 13.47 17.30
CA LEU A 53 45.69 14.67 17.12
C LEU A 53 44.23 14.35 16.79
N PHE A 54 43.92 13.22 16.15
CA PHE A 54 42.53 12.84 15.83
C PHE A 54 41.78 12.22 17.01
N VAL A 55 42.49 11.76 18.05
CA VAL A 55 41.91 10.99 19.15
C VAL A 55 41.83 11.81 20.44
N MET A 56 42.91 12.49 20.82
CA MET A 56 43.02 13.18 22.13
C MET A 56 43.08 14.71 22.04
N GLY A 57 42.82 15.29 20.87
CA GLY A 57 42.73 16.75 20.77
C GLY A 57 44.08 17.49 20.85
N GLY A 58 45.20 16.77 20.93
CA GLY A 58 46.51 17.36 21.17
C GLY A 58 46.71 17.94 22.59
N LEU A 59 45.77 17.73 23.52
CA LEU A 59 45.83 18.31 24.86
C LEU A 59 46.99 17.74 25.70
N ASP A 60 47.31 16.45 25.53
CA ASP A 60 48.34 15.76 26.31
C ASP A 60 49.76 15.86 25.71
N ILE A 61 49.90 16.55 24.57
CA ILE A 61 51.17 16.70 23.86
C ILE A 61 51.68 18.15 23.84
N GLY A 62 50.87 19.11 24.29
CA GLY A 62 51.24 20.52 24.32
C GLY A 62 51.00 21.26 23.00
N THR A 63 51.61 22.43 22.85
CA THR A 63 51.42 23.31 21.69
C THR A 63 52.60 23.26 20.71
N PRO A 64 52.37 23.50 19.40
CA PRO A 64 53.44 23.61 18.41
C PRO A 64 54.42 24.75 18.73
N VAL A 65 55.67 24.39 19.02
CA VAL A 65 56.77 25.32 19.31
C VAL A 65 57.96 25.05 18.39
N ASP A 66 58.86 26.02 18.27
CA ASP A 66 60.06 25.94 17.43
C ASP A 66 59.79 25.65 15.93
N GLY A 67 60.87 25.39 15.18
CA GLY A 67 60.84 25.13 13.75
C GLY A 67 60.43 26.33 12.87
N PRO A 68 60.46 26.15 11.54
CA PRO A 68 60.05 27.19 10.59
C PRO A 68 58.60 27.61 10.78
N LEU A 69 58.30 28.90 10.62
CA LEU A 69 56.96 29.47 10.85
C LEU A 69 55.86 28.76 10.04
N TYR A 70 56.13 28.45 8.77
CA TYR A 70 55.15 27.77 7.91
C TYR A 70 54.84 26.34 8.37
N ALA A 71 55.85 25.61 8.85
CA ALA A 71 55.68 24.25 9.37
C ALA A 71 54.87 24.28 10.68
N ARG A 72 55.15 25.28 11.53
CA ARG A 72 54.38 25.51 12.77
C ARG A 72 52.91 25.83 12.48
N LEU A 73 52.64 26.63 11.45
CA LEU A 73 51.28 26.94 11.00
C LEU A 73 50.56 25.69 10.45
N MET A 74 51.26 24.82 9.71
CA MET A 74 50.70 23.54 9.27
C MET A 74 50.32 22.65 10.46
N LEU A 75 51.17 22.56 11.48
CA LEU A 75 50.88 21.78 12.67
C LEU A 75 49.73 22.39 13.47
N TRP A 76 49.67 23.72 13.62
CA TRP A 76 48.53 24.41 14.25
C TRP A 76 47.21 24.17 13.52
N LEU A 77 47.22 24.17 12.19
CA LEU A 77 46.03 23.86 11.40
C LEU A 77 45.55 22.43 11.69
N SER A 78 46.45 21.45 11.66
CA SER A 78 46.10 20.06 12.00
C SER A 78 45.71 19.89 13.47
N TYR A 79 46.33 20.62 14.38
CA TYR A 79 46.06 20.59 15.82
C TYR A 79 44.59 20.93 16.12
N PHE A 80 44.01 21.90 15.43
CA PHE A 80 42.59 22.27 15.59
C PHE A 80 41.66 21.52 14.63
N ALA A 81 42.07 21.30 13.38
CA ALA A 81 41.19 20.71 12.38
C ALA A 81 40.98 19.20 12.57
N SER A 82 42.00 18.46 13.03
CA SER A 82 41.89 17.01 13.24
C SER A 82 40.86 16.63 14.31
N PRO A 83 40.83 17.26 15.50
CA PRO A 83 39.79 17.02 16.51
C PRO A 83 38.40 17.45 16.05
N MET A 84 38.28 18.57 15.32
CA MET A 84 37.00 19.02 14.76
C MET A 84 36.46 18.05 13.72
N LEU A 85 37.33 17.51 12.85
CA LEU A 85 36.96 16.50 11.87
C LEU A 85 36.48 15.22 12.58
N ALA A 86 37.19 14.76 13.61
CA ALA A 86 36.81 13.58 14.40
C ALA A 86 35.50 13.79 15.19
N ALA A 87 35.29 14.96 15.80
CA ALA A 87 34.03 15.27 16.47
C ALA A 87 32.85 15.31 15.49
N SER A 88 33.06 15.85 14.28
CA SER A 88 32.01 15.93 13.26
C SER A 88 31.54 14.54 12.78
N THR A 89 32.42 13.54 12.73
CA THR A 89 32.04 12.17 12.34
C THR A 89 31.20 11.49 13.43
N ILE A 90 31.55 11.70 14.70
CA ILE A 90 30.77 11.20 15.84
C ILE A 90 29.39 11.86 15.85
N ILE A 91 29.31 13.18 15.70
CA ILE A 91 28.03 13.91 15.67
C ILE A 91 27.16 13.41 14.51
N GLU A 92 27.72 13.22 13.31
CA GLU A 92 26.93 12.70 12.19
C GLU A 92 26.47 11.26 12.40
N ALA A 93 27.33 10.39 12.96
CA ALA A 93 26.96 9.02 13.29
C ALA A 93 25.79 9.01 14.29
N VAL A 94 25.86 9.85 15.31
CA VAL A 94 24.78 10.06 16.29
C VAL A 94 23.50 10.59 15.61
N ILE A 95 23.59 11.60 14.76
CA ILE A 95 22.42 12.17 14.04
C ILE A 95 21.76 11.11 13.13
N LYS A 96 22.56 10.34 12.38
CA LYS A 96 22.06 9.25 11.53
C LYS A 96 21.37 8.15 12.34
N THR A 97 21.80 7.95 13.58
CA THR A 97 21.29 6.91 14.49
C THR A 97 20.01 7.35 15.21
N ILE A 98 19.89 8.63 15.58
CA ILE A 98 18.85 9.08 16.52
C ILE A 98 17.45 9.22 15.92
N SER A 99 17.26 9.49 14.62
CA SER A 99 15.96 9.33 13.92
C SER A 99 16.05 9.83 12.47
N PRO A 100 16.21 8.96 11.46
CA PRO A 100 16.10 9.37 10.04
C PRO A 100 14.72 9.96 9.70
N TYR A 101 13.70 9.64 10.49
CA TYR A 101 12.32 10.06 10.28
C TYR A 101 12.14 11.58 10.42
N LYS A 102 12.61 12.20 11.51
CA LYS A 102 12.29 13.62 11.81
C LYS A 102 12.74 14.63 10.75
N TRP A 103 13.85 14.36 10.04
CA TRP A 103 14.40 15.30 9.05
C TRP A 103 13.71 15.20 7.69
N HIS A 104 13.33 13.98 7.28
CA HIS A 104 12.62 13.76 6.01
C HIS A 104 11.20 14.38 6.03
N PHE A 105 10.57 14.42 7.21
CA PHE A 105 9.24 14.99 7.39
C PHE A 105 9.15 16.52 7.25
N ARG A 106 10.19 17.29 7.58
CA ARG A 106 10.10 18.76 7.53
C ARG A 106 9.88 19.33 6.12
N ARG A 107 10.19 18.55 5.07
CA ARG A 107 10.11 18.99 3.67
C ARG A 107 8.92 18.41 2.89
N ILE A 108 8.12 17.51 3.47
CA ILE A 108 6.98 16.96 2.74
C ILE A 108 5.86 18.00 2.63
N SER A 109 5.38 18.21 1.41
CA SER A 109 4.24 19.06 1.09
C SER A 109 3.57 18.53 -0.16
N ASN A 110 2.29 18.86 -0.34
CA ASN A 110 1.52 18.42 -1.50
C ASN A 110 1.50 16.89 -1.65
N HIS A 111 1.52 16.17 -0.53
CA HIS A 111 1.57 14.71 -0.48
C HIS A 111 0.19 14.08 -0.33
N ILE A 112 0.11 12.79 -0.65
CA ILE A 112 -1.06 11.96 -0.34
C ILE A 112 -0.70 11.09 0.86
N VAL A 113 -1.58 11.10 1.86
CA VAL A 113 -1.53 10.18 3.00
C VAL A 113 -2.37 8.96 2.68
N VAL A 114 -1.81 7.77 2.79
CA VAL A 114 -2.52 6.49 2.58
C VAL A 114 -2.39 5.64 3.83
N SER A 115 -3.51 5.16 4.37
CA SER A 115 -3.52 4.24 5.51
C SER A 115 -3.83 2.82 5.03
N GLY A 116 -2.97 1.85 5.36
CA GLY A 116 -3.08 0.45 4.97
C GLY A 116 -1.88 -0.08 4.17
N SER A 117 -1.76 -1.41 4.10
CA SER A 117 -0.67 -2.10 3.37
C SER A 117 -1.13 -3.30 2.55
N ASP A 118 -2.44 -3.56 2.52
CA ASP A 118 -3.02 -4.75 1.90
C ASP A 118 -3.12 -4.64 0.38
N GLU A 119 -3.66 -5.67 -0.27
CA GLU A 119 -3.81 -5.73 -1.73
C GLU A 119 -4.65 -4.59 -2.31
N LEU A 120 -5.66 -4.08 -1.59
CA LEU A 120 -6.40 -2.89 -2.03
C LEU A 120 -5.49 -1.64 -2.04
N THR A 121 -4.61 -1.51 -1.04
CA THR A 121 -3.62 -0.42 -1.02
C THR A 121 -2.68 -0.56 -2.22
N ILE A 122 -2.12 -1.74 -2.45
CA ILE A 122 -1.27 -1.99 -3.61
C ILE A 122 -1.99 -1.69 -4.93
N THR A 123 -3.26 -2.06 -5.04
CA THR A 123 -4.09 -1.81 -6.22
C THR A 123 -4.30 -0.31 -6.47
N TYR A 124 -4.65 0.44 -5.41
CA TYR A 124 -4.75 1.89 -5.46
C TYR A 124 -3.40 2.54 -5.84
N LEU A 125 -2.30 2.11 -5.23
CA LEU A 125 -0.96 2.65 -5.50
C LEU A 125 -0.48 2.42 -6.93
N LYS A 126 -0.78 1.25 -7.50
CA LYS A 126 -0.48 0.96 -8.92
C LYS A 126 -1.13 1.98 -9.83
N GLN A 127 -2.42 2.24 -9.63
CA GLN A 127 -3.14 3.21 -10.44
C GLN A 127 -2.70 4.64 -10.17
N LEU A 128 -2.46 4.99 -8.90
CA LEU A 128 -1.97 6.31 -8.54
C LEU A 128 -0.62 6.60 -9.19
N ARG A 129 0.28 5.62 -9.28
CA ARG A 129 1.58 5.81 -9.93
C ARG A 129 1.50 5.90 -11.46
N LEU A 130 0.47 5.32 -12.08
CA LEU A 130 0.21 5.53 -13.51
C LEU A 130 -0.19 6.98 -13.80
N LEU A 131 -1.05 7.57 -12.96
CA LEU A 131 -1.57 8.93 -13.17
C LEU A 131 -0.68 10.03 -12.55
N GLN A 132 -0.04 9.73 -11.43
CA GLN A 132 0.79 10.65 -10.64
C GLN A 132 2.13 10.00 -10.24
N PRO A 133 3.07 9.82 -11.20
CA PRO A 133 4.31 9.08 -10.97
C PRO A 133 5.21 9.69 -9.88
N LYS A 134 5.14 11.01 -9.70
CA LYS A 134 6.04 11.79 -8.82
C LYS A 134 5.37 12.33 -7.56
N ILE A 135 4.09 12.07 -7.33
CA ILE A 135 3.42 12.65 -6.15
C ILE A 135 4.01 12.05 -4.86
N PRO A 136 4.46 12.89 -3.90
CA PRO A 136 4.99 12.39 -2.64
C PRO A 136 3.93 11.57 -1.91
N LEU A 137 4.33 10.40 -1.43
CA LEU A 137 3.45 9.49 -0.71
C LEU A 137 3.91 9.26 0.71
N LEU A 138 2.95 9.32 1.62
CA LEU A 138 3.11 8.89 2.99
C LEU A 138 2.16 7.73 3.26
N ILE A 139 2.70 6.54 3.44
CA ILE A 139 1.94 5.33 3.79
C ILE A 139 2.06 5.09 5.29
N ILE A 140 0.93 4.79 5.93
CA ILE A 140 0.80 4.54 7.35
C ILE A 140 0.25 3.14 7.53
N CYS A 141 0.94 2.36 8.37
CA CYS A 141 0.54 0.99 8.70
C CYS A 141 0.65 0.79 10.21
N ASP A 142 -0.27 0.06 10.83
CA ASP A 142 -0.13 -0.32 12.23
C ASP A 142 1.00 -1.34 12.40
N GLU A 143 1.01 -2.33 11.51
CA GLU A 143 2.03 -3.38 11.43
C GLU A 143 2.38 -3.62 9.96
N ILE A 144 3.66 -3.86 9.67
CA ILE A 144 4.11 -4.14 8.30
C ILE A 144 5.31 -5.08 8.31
N SER A 145 5.30 -6.07 7.41
CA SER A 145 6.46 -6.95 7.22
C SER A 145 7.61 -6.20 6.53
N PRO A 146 8.89 -6.53 6.81
CA PRO A 146 10.03 -5.88 6.16
C PRO A 146 9.98 -5.95 4.64
N ILE A 147 9.50 -7.07 4.09
CA ILE A 147 9.36 -7.28 2.64
C ILE A 147 8.32 -6.30 2.05
N ARG A 148 7.15 -6.17 2.70
CA ARG A 148 6.10 -5.25 2.23
C ARG A 148 6.54 -3.80 2.38
N GLU A 149 7.24 -3.46 3.47
CA GLU A 149 7.81 -2.11 3.65
C GLU A 149 8.83 -1.76 2.56
N GLU A 150 9.73 -2.70 2.23
CA GLU A 150 10.71 -2.52 1.17
C GLU A 150 10.04 -2.42 -0.21
N GLU A 151 9.01 -3.22 -0.48
CA GLU A 151 8.21 -3.09 -1.70
C GLU A 151 7.61 -1.69 -1.83
N LEU A 152 6.96 -1.19 -0.77
CA LEU A 152 6.36 0.15 -0.75
C LEU A 152 7.38 1.26 -1.00
N LYS A 153 8.54 1.17 -0.35
CA LYS A 153 9.63 2.16 -0.51
C LYS A 153 10.25 2.12 -1.90
N ARG A 154 10.62 0.93 -2.40
CA ARG A 154 11.37 0.80 -3.66
C ARG A 154 10.48 0.94 -4.89
N ARG A 155 9.33 0.26 -4.91
CA ARG A 155 8.46 0.19 -6.08
C ARG A 155 7.57 1.41 -6.23
N TYR A 156 7.06 1.92 -5.11
CA TYR A 156 6.10 3.03 -5.10
C TYR A 156 6.73 4.34 -4.61
N HIS A 157 8.03 4.39 -4.33
CA HIS A 157 8.74 5.59 -3.85
C HIS A 157 8.00 6.24 -2.66
N ALA A 158 7.42 5.42 -1.79
CA ALA A 158 6.63 5.88 -0.67
C ALA A 158 7.48 6.01 0.58
N MET A 159 7.18 7.03 1.38
CA MET A 159 7.62 7.07 2.77
C MET A 159 6.66 6.20 3.58
N VAL A 160 7.18 5.22 4.31
CA VAL A 160 6.37 4.33 5.15
C VAL A 160 6.61 4.66 6.62
N ILE A 161 5.54 4.81 7.39
CA ILE A 161 5.57 4.97 8.84
C ILE A 161 4.71 3.89 9.49
N THR A 162 5.24 3.32 10.57
CA THR A 162 4.46 2.48 11.47
C THR A 162 3.78 3.31 12.54
N GLY A 163 2.45 3.23 12.65
CA GLY A 163 1.70 3.92 13.71
C GLY A 163 0.19 3.93 13.50
N ASP A 164 -0.54 4.07 14.62
CA ASP A 164 -2.00 4.05 14.69
C ASP A 164 -2.61 5.38 14.20
N ILE A 165 -3.30 5.31 13.07
CA ILE A 165 -3.95 6.45 12.41
C ILE A 165 -5.11 7.04 13.25
N THR A 166 -5.64 6.31 14.23
CA THR A 166 -6.69 6.80 15.11
C THR A 166 -6.17 7.68 16.24
N ARG A 167 -4.85 7.79 16.44
CA ARG A 167 -4.25 8.58 17.55
C ARG A 167 -4.02 10.03 17.13
N SER A 168 -4.68 10.97 17.81
CA SER A 168 -4.56 12.41 17.53
C SER A 168 -3.11 12.93 17.57
N TYR A 169 -2.31 12.44 18.52
CA TYR A 169 -0.88 12.80 18.60
C TYR A 169 -0.11 12.34 17.36
N PHE A 170 -0.41 11.15 16.83
CA PHE A 170 0.21 10.65 15.61
C PHE A 170 -0.23 11.47 14.39
N LEU A 171 -1.52 11.74 14.25
CA LEU A 171 -2.08 12.57 13.19
C LEU A 171 -1.42 13.96 13.11
N SER A 172 -1.13 14.58 14.26
CA SER A 172 -0.45 15.89 14.33
C SER A 172 0.94 15.89 13.68
N LYS A 173 1.58 14.73 13.52
CA LYS A 173 2.90 14.58 12.92
C LYS A 173 2.89 14.28 11.42
N LEU A 174 1.70 14.15 10.81
CA LEU A 174 1.56 13.78 9.39
C LEU A 174 1.53 14.98 8.44
N PHE A 175 1.66 16.20 8.96
CA PHE A 175 1.59 17.46 8.20
C PHE A 175 0.31 17.54 7.36
N LEU A 176 -0.84 17.17 7.96
CA LEU A 176 -2.14 17.12 7.29
C LEU A 176 -2.54 18.45 6.65
N HIS A 177 -2.08 19.58 7.21
CA HIS A 177 -2.29 20.92 6.64
C HIS A 177 -1.61 21.15 5.28
N ARG A 178 -0.64 20.30 4.91
CA ARG A 178 0.03 20.30 3.61
C ARG A 178 -0.34 19.12 2.73
N ALA A 179 -1.20 18.21 3.23
CA ALA A 179 -1.66 17.07 2.47
C ALA A 179 -2.66 17.51 1.40
N LYS A 180 -2.56 16.92 0.21
CA LYS A 180 -3.54 17.10 -0.86
C LYS A 180 -4.77 16.25 -0.63
N LYS A 181 -4.57 15.03 -0.14
CA LYS A 181 -5.61 14.02 0.01
C LYS A 181 -5.22 13.01 1.08
N VAL A 182 -6.23 12.41 1.69
CA VAL A 182 -6.08 11.27 2.62
C VAL A 182 -6.89 10.11 2.09
N VAL A 183 -6.31 8.90 2.10
CA VAL A 183 -6.94 7.69 1.61
C VAL A 183 -6.84 6.63 2.69
N LEU A 184 -7.97 6.21 3.25
CA LEU A 184 -8.06 5.28 4.37
C LEU A 184 -8.52 3.93 3.83
N LEU A 185 -7.55 3.02 3.61
CA LEU A 185 -7.75 1.71 2.99
C LEU A 185 -7.57 0.56 3.99
N GLY A 186 -7.64 0.85 5.30
CA GLY A 186 -7.54 -0.14 6.36
C GLY A 186 -8.66 -1.18 6.29
N LYS A 187 -8.42 -2.35 6.88
CA LYS A 187 -9.40 -3.43 6.98
C LYS A 187 -10.53 -3.12 7.95
N ASP A 188 -10.23 -2.41 9.03
CA ASP A 188 -11.20 -2.07 10.07
C ASP A 188 -12.03 -0.86 9.63
N ASN A 189 -13.32 -1.10 9.42
CA ASN A 189 -14.27 -0.08 8.98
C ASN A 189 -14.37 1.04 10.03
N PHE A 190 -14.46 0.69 11.31
CA PHE A 190 -14.64 1.66 12.37
C PHE A 190 -13.41 2.57 12.49
N GLN A 191 -12.20 2.00 12.45
CA GLN A 191 -10.97 2.78 12.49
C GLN A 191 -10.84 3.74 11.31
N ASN A 192 -11.23 3.34 10.09
CA ASN A 192 -11.21 4.24 8.94
C ASN A 192 -12.14 5.45 9.14
N TYR A 193 -13.35 5.24 9.66
CA TYR A 193 -14.28 6.35 9.94
C TYR A 193 -13.82 7.22 11.12
N GLU A 194 -13.31 6.61 12.18
CA GLU A 194 -12.75 7.31 13.35
C GLU A 194 -11.54 8.18 12.98
N ALA A 195 -10.64 7.65 12.15
CA ALA A 195 -9.51 8.39 11.63
C ALA A 195 -9.97 9.57 10.75
N ALA A 196 -10.93 9.34 9.84
CA ALA A 196 -11.49 10.42 9.02
C ALA A 196 -12.12 11.53 9.86
N TYR A 197 -12.89 11.17 10.90
CA TYR A 197 -13.47 12.12 11.84
C TYR A 197 -12.39 13.00 12.50
N LYS A 198 -11.35 12.38 13.07
CA LYS A 198 -10.25 13.09 13.72
C LYS A 198 -9.45 13.96 12.76
N ILE A 199 -9.23 13.49 11.54
CA ILE A 199 -8.54 14.26 10.49
C ILE A 199 -9.36 15.49 10.10
N LEU A 200 -10.69 15.37 9.96
CA LEU A 200 -11.56 16.52 9.69
C LEU A 200 -11.57 17.54 10.84
N GLN A 201 -11.53 17.07 12.10
CA GLN A 201 -11.41 17.96 13.26
C GLN A 201 -10.09 18.73 13.26
N LEU A 202 -8.98 18.06 12.93
CA LEU A 202 -7.66 18.69 12.88
C LEU A 202 -7.46 19.59 11.66
N GLN A 203 -8.03 19.20 10.51
CA GLN A 203 -7.87 19.90 9.24
C GLN A 203 -9.19 19.90 8.44
N PRO A 204 -10.11 20.84 8.74
CA PRO A 204 -11.38 20.97 8.02
C PRO A 204 -11.23 21.21 6.51
N SER A 205 -10.08 21.75 6.06
CA SER A 205 -9.80 21.97 4.64
C SER A 205 -9.66 20.68 3.80
N LEU A 206 -9.61 19.51 4.44
CA LEU A 206 -9.58 18.22 3.77
C LEU A 206 -10.98 17.66 3.48
N LYS A 207 -12.06 18.39 3.82
CA LYS A 207 -13.42 18.04 3.41
C LYS A 207 -13.49 17.80 1.90
N GLY A 208 -14.11 16.69 1.50
CA GLY A 208 -14.18 16.22 0.11
C GLY A 208 -12.87 15.62 -0.43
N LYS A 209 -11.80 15.58 0.37
CA LYS A 209 -10.46 15.07 0.01
C LYS A 209 -10.01 13.92 0.91
N ILE A 210 -10.95 13.30 1.61
CA ILE A 210 -10.71 12.08 2.38
C ILE A 210 -11.52 10.98 1.74
N ILE A 211 -10.84 9.92 1.31
CA ILE A 211 -11.46 8.71 0.75
C ILE A 211 -11.43 7.64 1.84
N ILE A 212 -12.59 7.07 2.13
CA ILE A 212 -12.80 6.08 3.17
C ILE A 212 -13.23 4.78 2.49
N HIS A 213 -12.39 3.75 2.62
CA HIS A 213 -12.80 2.40 2.27
C HIS A 213 -13.60 1.77 3.41
N CYS A 214 -14.70 1.12 3.06
CA CYS A 214 -15.49 0.30 3.97
C CYS A 214 -15.73 -1.06 3.34
N ASN A 215 -15.27 -2.14 3.99
CA ASN A 215 -15.48 -3.53 3.56
C ASN A 215 -16.95 -3.98 3.70
N SER A 216 -17.69 -3.38 4.64
CA SER A 216 -19.09 -3.72 4.89
C SER A 216 -20.01 -2.67 4.31
N ILE A 217 -20.70 -3.01 3.22
CA ILE A 217 -21.69 -2.11 2.61
C ILE A 217 -22.79 -1.75 3.63
N ARG A 218 -23.18 -2.70 4.48
CA ARG A 218 -24.12 -2.46 5.59
C ARG A 218 -23.63 -1.35 6.51
N PHE A 219 -22.38 -1.45 6.97
CA PHE A 219 -21.81 -0.44 7.86
C PHE A 219 -21.73 0.92 7.15
N MET A 220 -21.26 0.94 5.90
CA MET A 220 -21.19 2.16 5.08
C MET A 220 -22.55 2.85 4.95
N ARG A 221 -23.63 2.08 4.73
CA ARG A 221 -25.01 2.59 4.66
C ARG A 221 -25.48 3.14 6.01
N SER A 222 -25.27 2.42 7.10
CA SER A 222 -25.60 2.90 8.45
C SER A 222 -24.88 4.21 8.80
N MET A 223 -23.69 4.44 8.22
CA MET A 223 -22.93 5.66 8.39
C MET A 223 -23.29 6.77 7.39
N ALA A 224 -24.08 6.51 6.35
CA ALA A 224 -24.31 7.43 5.24
C ALA A 224 -24.82 8.81 5.68
N ASP A 225 -25.63 8.85 6.74
CA ASP A 225 -26.19 10.09 7.27
C ASP A 225 -25.27 10.83 8.26
N SER A 226 -24.17 10.22 8.66
CA SER A 226 -23.19 10.83 9.57
C SER A 226 -22.49 12.03 8.92
N ALA A 227 -22.06 12.98 9.76
CA ALA A 227 -21.30 14.14 9.31
C ALA A 227 -19.99 13.75 8.59
N VAL A 228 -19.32 12.67 9.05
CA VAL A 228 -18.09 12.16 8.44
C VAL A 228 -18.37 11.64 7.04
N ALA A 229 -19.41 10.81 6.88
CA ALA A 229 -19.74 10.24 5.57
C ALA A 229 -20.14 11.34 4.56
N LYS A 230 -20.90 12.36 4.99
CA LYS A 230 -21.29 13.49 4.14
C LYS A 230 -20.14 14.42 3.74
N GLN A 231 -19.02 14.37 4.47
CA GLN A 231 -17.84 15.22 4.23
C GLN A 231 -16.68 14.48 3.57
N CYS A 232 -16.80 13.17 3.39
CA CYS A 232 -15.77 12.30 2.82
C CYS A 232 -16.34 11.53 1.62
N ILE A 233 -15.45 11.00 0.80
CA ILE A 233 -15.80 10.08 -0.27
C ILE A 233 -15.79 8.68 0.35
N ASN A 234 -16.90 7.95 0.32
CA ASN A 234 -16.99 6.61 0.88
C ASN A 234 -17.10 5.61 -0.27
N PHE A 235 -16.39 4.49 -0.17
CA PHE A 235 -16.50 3.44 -1.16
C PHE A 235 -16.31 2.04 -0.57
N ASN A 236 -16.86 1.07 -1.27
CA ASN A 236 -16.67 -0.34 -1.02
C ASN A 236 -16.06 -0.99 -2.27
N ALA A 237 -14.95 -1.71 -2.10
CA ALA A 237 -14.26 -2.34 -3.22
C ALA A 237 -15.11 -3.42 -3.92
N TYR A 238 -15.91 -4.19 -3.19
CA TYR A 238 -16.81 -5.18 -3.79
C TYR A 238 -17.93 -4.53 -4.59
N GLN A 239 -18.46 -3.39 -4.13
CA GLN A 239 -19.44 -2.62 -4.88
C GLN A 239 -18.87 -2.07 -6.17
N LEU A 240 -17.67 -1.49 -6.12
CA LEU A 240 -16.99 -1.02 -7.33
C LEU A 240 -16.77 -2.17 -8.32
N ALA A 241 -16.32 -3.33 -7.84
CA ALA A 241 -16.12 -4.51 -8.68
C ALA A 241 -17.42 -5.08 -9.24
N ALA A 242 -18.48 -5.17 -8.43
CA ALA A 242 -19.75 -5.74 -8.85
C ALA A 242 -20.45 -4.84 -9.87
N SER A 243 -20.43 -3.53 -9.63
CA SER A 243 -20.95 -2.53 -10.55
C SER A 243 -20.24 -2.61 -11.90
N ALA A 244 -18.90 -2.67 -11.89
CA ALA A 244 -18.09 -2.85 -13.08
C ALA A 244 -18.43 -4.15 -13.82
N LEU A 245 -18.53 -5.28 -13.10
CA LEU A 245 -18.89 -6.57 -13.68
C LEU A 245 -20.24 -6.52 -14.39
N VAL A 246 -21.26 -5.99 -13.72
CA VAL A 246 -22.62 -5.90 -14.26
C VAL A 246 -22.63 -5.00 -15.49
N GLN A 247 -22.09 -3.79 -15.38
CA GLN A 247 -22.14 -2.80 -16.46
C GLN A 247 -21.32 -3.19 -17.68
N GLN A 248 -20.12 -3.74 -17.48
CA GLN A 248 -19.17 -4.01 -18.58
C GLN A 248 -19.41 -5.36 -19.24
N HIS A 249 -19.97 -6.35 -18.53
CA HIS A 249 -20.07 -7.71 -19.04
C HIS A 249 -21.50 -8.27 -19.10
N LEU A 250 -22.42 -7.82 -18.24
CA LEU A 250 -23.75 -8.44 -18.14
C LEU A 250 -24.84 -7.65 -18.87
N ILE A 251 -24.83 -6.31 -18.82
CA ILE A 251 -25.88 -5.48 -19.42
C ILE A 251 -26.05 -5.76 -20.92
N SER A 252 -24.95 -5.88 -21.67
CA SER A 252 -25.02 -6.17 -23.10
C SER A 252 -25.65 -7.54 -23.40
N HIS A 253 -25.41 -8.53 -22.54
CA HIS A 253 -26.03 -9.86 -22.66
C HIS A 253 -27.53 -9.77 -22.41
N PHE A 254 -27.94 -9.14 -21.30
CA PHE A 254 -29.36 -8.97 -20.94
C PHE A 254 -30.21 -8.30 -22.01
N VAL A 255 -29.64 -7.37 -22.79
CA VAL A 255 -30.37 -6.67 -23.86
C VAL A 255 -30.49 -7.51 -25.13
N GLN A 256 -29.60 -8.48 -25.35
CA GLN A 256 -29.52 -9.27 -26.58
C GLN A 256 -30.31 -10.58 -26.50
N THR A 257 -30.60 -11.06 -25.30
CA THR A 257 -31.31 -12.32 -25.06
C THR A 257 -32.82 -12.14 -25.10
N VAL A 258 -33.49 -13.05 -25.79
CA VAL A 258 -34.95 -13.24 -25.71
C VAL A 258 -35.18 -14.74 -25.57
N PRO A 259 -35.82 -15.22 -24.49
CA PRO A 259 -36.56 -14.51 -23.43
C PRO A 259 -35.67 -13.98 -22.29
N LYS A 260 -36.29 -13.34 -21.28
CA LYS A 260 -35.65 -12.86 -20.05
C LYS A 260 -34.72 -13.90 -19.42
N ASP A 261 -33.59 -13.43 -18.89
CA ASP A 261 -32.49 -14.29 -18.48
C ASP A 261 -32.71 -14.99 -17.13
N VAL A 262 -32.03 -16.13 -17.01
CA VAL A 262 -31.84 -16.87 -15.76
C VAL A 262 -30.42 -16.62 -15.27
N VAL A 263 -30.28 -16.11 -14.05
CA VAL A 263 -28.98 -15.82 -13.44
C VAL A 263 -28.76 -16.71 -12.22
N VAL A 264 -27.62 -17.40 -12.16
CA VAL A 264 -27.20 -18.21 -11.01
C VAL A 264 -26.04 -17.52 -10.32
N ILE A 265 -26.21 -17.14 -9.04
CA ILE A 265 -25.15 -16.60 -8.19
C ILE A 265 -24.70 -17.70 -7.23
N ALA A 266 -23.55 -18.31 -7.51
CA ALA A 266 -23.01 -19.42 -6.72
C ALA A 266 -21.85 -18.94 -5.83
N GLY A 267 -22.12 -18.77 -4.54
CA GLY A 267 -21.22 -18.17 -3.56
C GLY A 267 -21.78 -16.85 -3.01
N PHE A 268 -22.72 -16.93 -2.07
CA PHE A 268 -23.41 -15.75 -1.54
C PHE A 268 -22.63 -15.00 -0.42
N GLY A 269 -21.37 -14.69 -0.72
CA GLY A 269 -20.48 -13.82 0.06
C GLY A 269 -20.85 -12.33 -0.03
N LEU A 270 -19.96 -11.46 0.45
CA LEU A 270 -20.10 -10.01 0.28
C LEU A 270 -20.22 -9.63 -1.21
N PHE A 271 -19.35 -10.20 -2.06
CA PHE A 271 -19.38 -9.95 -3.49
C PHE A 271 -20.67 -10.44 -4.15
N GLY A 272 -21.10 -11.68 -3.88
CA GLY A 272 -22.35 -12.23 -4.43
C GLY A 272 -23.60 -11.45 -4.00
N GLN A 273 -23.65 -10.97 -2.76
CA GLN A 273 -24.71 -10.06 -2.29
C GLN A 273 -24.67 -8.74 -3.06
N THR A 274 -23.48 -8.20 -3.30
CA THR A 274 -23.34 -6.93 -4.02
C THR A 274 -23.72 -7.06 -5.49
N ILE A 275 -23.41 -8.20 -6.14
CA ILE A 275 -23.91 -8.49 -7.49
C ILE A 275 -25.44 -8.49 -7.53
N LEU A 276 -26.10 -9.14 -6.56
CA LEU A 276 -27.56 -9.16 -6.50
C LEU A 276 -28.15 -7.74 -6.43
N GLU A 277 -27.55 -6.87 -5.61
CA GLU A 277 -27.96 -5.46 -5.48
C GLU A 277 -27.76 -4.67 -6.78
N GLU A 278 -26.61 -4.84 -7.45
CA GLU A 278 -26.32 -4.16 -8.71
C GLU A 278 -27.21 -4.67 -9.86
N LEU A 279 -27.54 -5.97 -9.90
CA LEU A 279 -28.50 -6.54 -10.85
C LEU A 279 -29.92 -6.02 -10.63
N GLN A 280 -30.35 -5.85 -9.38
CA GLN A 280 -31.62 -5.21 -9.06
C GLN A 280 -31.65 -3.78 -9.61
N HIS A 281 -30.54 -3.05 -9.49
CA HIS A 281 -30.49 -1.65 -9.90
C HIS A 281 -30.47 -1.46 -11.42
N TYR A 282 -29.72 -2.30 -12.15
CA TYR A 282 -29.48 -2.10 -13.60
C TYR A 282 -30.28 -3.04 -14.52
N ALA A 283 -30.71 -4.21 -14.04
CA ALA A 283 -31.25 -5.27 -14.90
C ALA A 283 -32.61 -5.81 -14.41
N GLN A 284 -33.36 -5.02 -13.63
CA GLN A 284 -34.62 -5.48 -13.01
C GLN A 284 -35.62 -6.09 -14.00
N LYS A 285 -35.71 -5.50 -15.19
CA LYS A 285 -36.71 -5.87 -16.21
C LYS A 285 -36.29 -7.05 -17.07
N GLU A 286 -34.99 -7.33 -17.14
CA GLU A 286 -34.41 -8.31 -18.06
C GLU A 286 -34.26 -9.70 -17.43
N ILE A 287 -34.33 -9.79 -16.10
CA ILE A 287 -34.12 -11.05 -15.38
C ILE A 287 -35.46 -11.68 -15.01
N ALA A 288 -35.66 -12.94 -15.41
CA ALA A 288 -36.82 -13.73 -15.03
C ALA A 288 -36.61 -14.40 -13.67
N THR A 289 -35.47 -15.07 -13.50
CA THR A 289 -35.18 -15.88 -12.30
C THR A 289 -33.74 -15.66 -11.84
N ILE A 290 -33.56 -15.48 -10.54
CA ILE A 290 -32.26 -15.54 -9.87
C ILE A 290 -32.22 -16.77 -8.96
N ALA A 291 -31.27 -17.66 -9.23
CA ALA A 291 -30.93 -18.76 -8.34
C ALA A 291 -29.70 -18.39 -7.50
N ILE A 292 -29.76 -18.56 -6.19
CA ILE A 292 -28.66 -18.28 -5.27
C ILE A 292 -28.21 -19.58 -4.62
N ILE A 293 -26.92 -19.89 -4.73
CA ILE A 293 -26.29 -21.04 -4.07
C ILE A 293 -25.28 -20.54 -3.03
N GLY A 294 -25.29 -21.11 -1.84
CA GLY A 294 -24.22 -20.91 -0.87
C GLY A 294 -24.47 -21.61 0.45
N ILE A 295 -23.43 -21.85 1.24
CA ILE A 295 -23.51 -22.62 2.49
C ILE A 295 -24.55 -22.05 3.45
N ASP A 296 -24.62 -20.72 3.59
CA ASP A 296 -25.59 -20.01 4.45
C ASP A 296 -26.54 -19.09 3.65
N ALA A 297 -26.91 -19.49 2.42
CA ALA A 297 -27.61 -18.59 1.51
C ALA A 297 -28.95 -18.08 2.06
N LYS A 298 -29.75 -18.94 2.74
CA LYS A 298 -31.07 -18.54 3.27
C LYS A 298 -30.95 -17.52 4.40
N ARG A 299 -29.99 -17.70 5.31
CA ARG A 299 -29.74 -16.72 6.36
C ARG A 299 -29.31 -15.38 5.76
N ARG A 300 -28.40 -15.40 4.79
CA ARG A 300 -27.83 -14.17 4.23
C ARG A 300 -28.85 -13.37 3.43
N ILE A 301 -29.71 -14.03 2.65
CA ILE A 301 -30.74 -13.33 1.85
C ILE A 301 -31.79 -12.64 2.73
N GLN A 302 -32.18 -13.24 3.86
CA GLN A 302 -33.08 -12.59 4.83
C GLN A 302 -32.52 -11.23 5.27
N VAL A 303 -31.21 -11.15 5.47
CA VAL A 303 -30.58 -9.89 5.86
C VAL A 303 -30.51 -8.90 4.70
N VAL A 304 -30.30 -9.34 3.45
CA VAL A 304 -30.36 -8.42 2.31
C VAL A 304 -31.78 -7.88 2.12
N ASP A 305 -32.81 -8.71 2.28
CA ASP A 305 -34.21 -8.33 2.13
C ASP A 305 -34.65 -7.29 3.16
N GLU A 306 -34.23 -7.44 4.42
CA GLU A 306 -34.45 -6.46 5.49
C GLU A 306 -33.88 -5.07 5.13
N GLN A 307 -32.77 -5.03 4.40
CA GLN A 307 -32.04 -3.80 4.09
C GLN A 307 -32.46 -3.13 2.77
N HIS A 308 -32.94 -3.89 1.78
CA HIS A 308 -33.09 -3.42 0.39
C HIS A 308 -34.51 -3.42 -0.19
N GLN A 309 -35.52 -3.82 0.58
CA GLN A 309 -36.89 -4.00 0.03
C GLN A 309 -36.89 -4.82 -1.27
N LEU A 310 -36.03 -5.84 -1.35
CA LEU A 310 -35.81 -6.71 -2.51
C LEU A 310 -36.98 -7.65 -2.82
N ALA A 311 -38.06 -7.60 -2.03
CA ALA A 311 -39.14 -8.58 -2.05
C ALA A 311 -39.81 -8.75 -3.43
N ASN A 312 -39.78 -7.72 -4.28
CA ASN A 312 -40.42 -7.73 -5.60
C ASN A 312 -39.44 -7.89 -6.78
N PHE A 313 -38.16 -8.20 -6.53
CA PHE A 313 -37.17 -8.37 -7.59
C PHE A 313 -37.10 -9.82 -8.10
N CYS A 314 -37.74 -10.06 -9.25
CA CYS A 314 -37.76 -11.32 -10.03
C CYS A 314 -38.15 -12.58 -9.23
N ASN A 315 -38.23 -13.74 -9.90
CA ASN A 315 -38.39 -15.00 -9.19
C ASN A 315 -37.07 -15.39 -8.52
N ARG A 316 -37.08 -15.75 -7.24
CA ARG A 316 -35.85 -16.06 -6.48
C ARG A 316 -35.89 -17.46 -5.91
N GLU A 317 -34.91 -18.26 -6.28
CA GLU A 317 -34.71 -19.63 -5.77
C GLU A 317 -33.42 -19.70 -4.96
N ILE A 318 -33.48 -20.23 -3.73
CA ILE A 318 -32.35 -20.24 -2.79
C ILE A 318 -31.99 -21.68 -2.44
N PHE A 319 -30.73 -22.03 -2.61
CA PHE A 319 -30.17 -23.36 -2.37
C PHE A 319 -29.00 -23.28 -1.40
N GLU A 320 -29.01 -24.15 -0.40
CA GLU A 320 -27.92 -24.25 0.58
C GLU A 320 -27.00 -25.42 0.25
N GLY A 321 -25.71 -25.14 0.13
CA GLY A 321 -24.71 -26.15 -0.19
C GLY A 321 -23.40 -25.56 -0.71
N ASN A 322 -22.37 -26.39 -0.77
CA ASN A 322 -21.11 -26.05 -1.43
C ASN A 322 -21.24 -26.31 -2.94
N ILE A 323 -20.80 -25.35 -3.75
CA ILE A 323 -20.78 -25.43 -5.22
C ILE A 323 -19.94 -26.61 -5.74
N SER A 324 -19.02 -27.12 -4.94
CA SER A 324 -18.21 -28.29 -5.29
C SER A 324 -19.00 -29.60 -5.26
N HIS A 325 -20.13 -29.65 -4.55
CA HIS A 325 -20.94 -30.86 -4.42
C HIS A 325 -22.03 -30.95 -5.50
N PRO A 326 -22.17 -32.08 -6.21
CA PRO A 326 -23.17 -32.24 -7.27
C PRO A 326 -24.62 -32.09 -6.82
N GLU A 327 -24.92 -32.37 -5.55
CA GLU A 327 -26.27 -32.36 -4.98
C GLU A 327 -26.94 -30.99 -5.11
N VAL A 328 -26.23 -29.90 -4.78
CA VAL A 328 -26.82 -28.55 -4.85
C VAL A 328 -27.19 -28.17 -6.28
N TRP A 329 -26.41 -28.63 -7.26
CA TRP A 329 -26.70 -28.43 -8.68
C TRP A 329 -27.82 -29.34 -9.19
N GLN A 330 -28.05 -30.51 -8.57
CA GLN A 330 -29.21 -31.34 -8.84
C GLN A 330 -30.49 -30.67 -8.33
N GLN A 331 -30.45 -30.13 -7.11
CA GLN A 331 -31.56 -29.37 -6.52
C GLN A 331 -31.87 -28.11 -7.32
N LEU A 332 -30.84 -27.40 -7.81
CA LEU A 332 -31.06 -26.24 -8.67
C LEU A 332 -31.78 -26.63 -9.97
N ARG A 333 -31.31 -27.69 -10.65
CA ARG A 333 -31.91 -28.17 -11.89
C ARG A 333 -33.35 -28.64 -11.76
N SER A 334 -33.77 -29.11 -10.60
CA SER A 334 -35.16 -29.57 -10.40
C SER A 334 -36.16 -28.41 -10.32
N LYS A 335 -35.68 -27.18 -10.12
CA LYS A 335 -36.52 -25.98 -9.98
C LYS A 335 -36.26 -24.90 -11.02
N VAL A 336 -35.05 -24.84 -11.57
CA VAL A 336 -34.60 -23.78 -12.48
C VAL A 336 -34.13 -24.41 -13.78
N ASP A 337 -34.73 -23.98 -14.89
CA ASP A 337 -34.36 -24.41 -16.22
C ASP A 337 -33.09 -23.67 -16.70
N LEU A 338 -32.02 -24.44 -16.89
CA LEU A 338 -30.73 -23.95 -17.40
C LEU A 338 -30.48 -24.36 -18.86
N THR A 339 -31.44 -25.03 -19.50
CA THR A 339 -31.27 -25.64 -20.83
C THR A 339 -31.97 -24.87 -21.94
N ASN A 340 -33.12 -24.26 -21.67
CA ASN A 340 -33.89 -23.53 -22.68
C ASN A 340 -33.59 -22.02 -22.74
N THR A 341 -32.56 -21.57 -22.02
CA THR A 341 -32.09 -20.18 -22.01
C THR A 341 -30.57 -20.15 -22.21
N GLN A 342 -29.97 -18.97 -22.39
CA GLN A 342 -28.53 -18.76 -22.26
C GLN A 342 -28.22 -18.29 -20.83
N PRO A 343 -28.22 -19.19 -19.83
CA PRO A 343 -28.14 -18.76 -18.44
C PRO A 343 -26.79 -18.13 -18.15
N ILE A 344 -26.79 -17.16 -17.24
CA ILE A 344 -25.58 -16.54 -16.72
C ILE A 344 -25.26 -17.21 -15.39
N ILE A 345 -24.11 -17.85 -15.27
CA ILE A 345 -23.68 -18.51 -14.03
C ILE A 345 -22.44 -17.81 -13.49
N ILE A 346 -22.58 -17.19 -12.31
CA ILE A 346 -21.53 -16.41 -11.65
C ILE A 346 -21.04 -17.19 -10.42
N LEU A 347 -19.83 -17.74 -10.53
CA LEU A 347 -19.15 -18.47 -9.47
C LEU A 347 -18.29 -17.49 -8.66
N CYS A 348 -18.74 -17.16 -7.45
CA CYS A 348 -18.21 -16.06 -6.65
C CYS A 348 -17.83 -16.45 -5.21
N THR A 349 -17.56 -17.74 -4.95
CA THR A 349 -17.00 -18.18 -3.66
C THR A 349 -15.60 -17.62 -3.43
N ASP A 350 -15.10 -17.74 -2.20
CA ASP A 350 -13.73 -17.32 -1.88
C ASP A 350 -12.66 -18.34 -2.32
N SER A 351 -13.06 -19.53 -2.79
CA SER A 351 -12.15 -20.52 -3.35
C SER A 351 -12.03 -20.36 -4.86
N VAL A 352 -10.87 -19.84 -5.30
CA VAL A 352 -10.55 -19.66 -6.73
C VAL A 352 -10.53 -21.02 -7.45
N GLU A 353 -10.00 -22.05 -6.80
CA GLU A 353 -9.93 -23.40 -7.35
C GLU A 353 -11.34 -23.99 -7.55
N GLU A 354 -12.22 -23.87 -6.56
CA GLU A 354 -13.59 -24.39 -6.68
C GLU A 354 -14.39 -23.64 -7.74
N ASN A 355 -14.27 -22.30 -7.80
CA ASN A 355 -14.90 -21.51 -8.85
C ASN A 355 -14.42 -21.97 -10.23
N PHE A 356 -13.10 -22.12 -10.41
CA PHE A 356 -12.55 -22.47 -11.71
C PHE A 356 -12.88 -23.92 -12.11
N ARG A 357 -12.69 -24.90 -11.23
CA ARG A 357 -13.06 -26.30 -11.49
C ARG A 357 -14.54 -26.45 -11.83
N THR A 358 -15.40 -25.76 -11.08
CA THR A 358 -16.86 -25.81 -11.29
C THR A 358 -17.26 -25.13 -12.59
N SER A 359 -16.58 -24.04 -13.00
CA SER A 359 -16.84 -23.40 -14.30
C SER A 359 -16.60 -24.32 -15.48
N LEU A 360 -15.49 -25.08 -15.47
CA LEU A 360 -15.19 -26.06 -16.53
C LEU A 360 -16.24 -27.17 -16.59
N TRP A 361 -16.63 -27.71 -15.44
CA TRP A 361 -17.67 -28.73 -15.37
C TRP A 361 -19.02 -28.22 -15.87
N LEU A 362 -19.41 -27.00 -15.49
CA LEU A 362 -20.66 -26.39 -15.94
C LEU A 362 -20.63 -26.06 -17.43
N LYS A 363 -19.50 -25.59 -17.96
CA LYS A 363 -19.38 -25.25 -19.39
C LYS A 363 -19.55 -26.47 -20.28
N ASN A 364 -18.98 -27.61 -19.86
CA ASN A 364 -19.18 -28.89 -20.54
C ASN A 364 -20.65 -29.34 -20.51
N LYS A 365 -21.39 -28.99 -19.46
CA LYS A 365 -22.79 -29.38 -19.29
C LYS A 365 -23.79 -28.43 -19.94
N TYR A 366 -23.47 -27.14 -19.99
CA TYR A 366 -24.28 -26.08 -20.56
C TYR A 366 -23.41 -25.24 -21.51
N PRO A 367 -23.12 -25.71 -22.73
CA PRO A 367 -22.19 -25.07 -23.65
C PRO A 367 -22.56 -23.62 -24.00
N ASP A 368 -23.87 -23.32 -24.07
CA ASP A 368 -24.39 -21.99 -24.42
C ASP A 368 -24.50 -21.03 -23.24
N SER A 369 -24.16 -21.47 -22.03
CA SER A 369 -24.18 -20.61 -20.84
C SER A 369 -23.03 -19.61 -20.83
N MET A 370 -23.32 -18.40 -20.32
CA MET A 370 -22.28 -17.44 -19.96
C MET A 370 -21.78 -17.79 -18.56
N ILE A 371 -20.53 -18.25 -18.45
CA ILE A 371 -19.95 -18.63 -17.16
C ILE A 371 -18.90 -17.61 -16.76
N ILE A 372 -19.07 -17.08 -15.54
CA ILE A 372 -18.17 -16.13 -14.93
C ILE A 372 -17.53 -16.78 -13.71
N ALA A 373 -16.21 -16.91 -13.71
CA ALA A 373 -15.44 -17.42 -12.58
C ALA A 373 -14.72 -16.27 -11.88
N ARG A 374 -15.03 -16.05 -10.59
CA ARG A 374 -14.33 -15.06 -9.77
C ARG A 374 -12.97 -15.60 -9.35
N SER A 375 -11.96 -14.76 -9.51
CA SER A 375 -10.67 -14.84 -8.84
C SER A 375 -10.42 -13.58 -7.98
N TYR A 376 -9.52 -13.68 -7.00
CA TYR A 376 -9.13 -12.51 -6.22
C TYR A 376 -8.10 -11.66 -6.98
N LEU A 377 -7.01 -12.30 -7.41
CA LEU A 377 -5.93 -11.69 -8.20
C LEU A 377 -6.01 -12.10 -9.68
N PRO A 378 -5.48 -11.28 -10.60
CA PRO A 378 -5.33 -11.67 -12.00
C PRO A 378 -4.50 -12.95 -12.12
N SER A 379 -4.90 -13.84 -13.03
CA SER A 379 -4.23 -15.11 -13.25
C SER A 379 -4.19 -15.41 -14.74
N ARG A 380 -2.99 -15.27 -15.33
CA ARG A 380 -2.76 -15.60 -16.75
C ARG A 380 -3.12 -17.05 -17.09
N PHE A 381 -2.90 -17.96 -16.14
CA PHE A 381 -3.30 -19.36 -16.32
C PHE A 381 -4.81 -19.49 -16.48
N ALA A 382 -5.58 -18.87 -15.59
CA ALA A 382 -7.03 -18.94 -15.63
C ALA A 382 -7.63 -18.10 -16.77
N GLU A 383 -6.97 -17.02 -17.21
CA GLU A 383 -7.30 -16.28 -18.44
C GLU A 383 -7.13 -17.18 -19.68
N ASN A 384 -5.95 -17.79 -19.85
CA ASN A 384 -5.68 -18.65 -21.01
C ASN A 384 -6.63 -19.85 -21.09
N VAL A 385 -6.87 -20.53 -19.97
CA VAL A 385 -7.82 -21.65 -19.93
C VAL A 385 -9.26 -21.14 -20.08
N GLY A 386 -9.59 -19.97 -19.53
CA GLY A 386 -10.89 -19.34 -19.71
C GLY A 386 -11.20 -19.06 -21.18
N GLU A 387 -10.25 -18.52 -21.94
CA GLU A 387 -10.38 -18.30 -23.39
C GLU A 387 -10.64 -19.60 -24.15
N GLN A 388 -9.94 -20.68 -23.81
CA GLN A 388 -10.11 -21.99 -24.46
C GLN A 388 -11.51 -22.58 -24.30
N TYR A 389 -12.13 -22.37 -23.13
CA TYR A 389 -13.44 -22.93 -22.80
C TYR A 389 -14.57 -21.89 -22.88
N ASN A 390 -14.30 -20.66 -23.34
CA ASN A 390 -15.26 -19.55 -23.33
C ASN A 390 -15.86 -19.30 -21.93
N ILE A 391 -14.99 -19.21 -20.93
CA ILE A 391 -15.30 -18.87 -19.53
C ILE A 391 -14.68 -17.51 -19.24
N LEU A 392 -15.50 -16.57 -18.76
CA LEU A 392 -15.02 -15.25 -18.36
C LEU A 392 -14.43 -15.32 -16.95
N ASN A 393 -13.11 -15.30 -16.83
CA ASN A 393 -12.45 -15.17 -15.54
C ASN A 393 -12.33 -13.69 -15.14
N VAL A 394 -12.89 -13.33 -13.98
CA VAL A 394 -12.88 -11.95 -13.48
C VAL A 394 -12.13 -11.85 -12.17
N SER A 395 -11.11 -10.99 -12.14
CA SER A 395 -10.39 -10.66 -10.90
C SER A 395 -11.06 -9.48 -10.22
N ILE A 396 -11.43 -9.65 -8.94
CA ILE A 396 -11.94 -8.54 -8.12
C ILE A 396 -10.95 -7.37 -8.10
N ASN A 397 -9.68 -7.65 -7.84
CA ASN A 397 -8.67 -6.59 -7.78
C ASN A 397 -8.51 -5.89 -9.13
N GLN A 398 -8.60 -6.60 -10.26
CA GLN A 398 -8.54 -5.95 -11.58
C GLN A 398 -9.77 -5.09 -11.85
N LEU A 399 -10.98 -5.58 -11.55
CA LEU A 399 -12.21 -4.81 -11.68
C LEU A 399 -12.16 -3.53 -10.82
N VAL A 400 -11.69 -3.61 -9.58
CA VAL A 400 -11.48 -2.42 -8.72
C VAL A 400 -10.44 -1.49 -9.34
N LYS A 401 -9.29 -2.04 -9.75
CA LYS A 401 -8.17 -1.30 -10.30
C LYS A 401 -8.57 -0.47 -11.52
N ASP A 402 -9.39 -1.03 -12.40
CA ASP A 402 -9.72 -0.40 -13.68
C ASP A 402 -10.87 0.59 -13.56
N ASN A 403 -11.58 0.58 -12.43
CA ASN A 403 -12.77 1.40 -12.19
C ASN A 403 -12.60 2.40 -11.06
N PHE A 404 -11.40 2.57 -10.49
CA PHE A 404 -11.16 3.68 -9.58
C PHE A 404 -11.46 5.02 -10.28
N PRO A 405 -12.32 5.87 -9.72
CA PRO A 405 -12.58 7.18 -10.27
C PRO A 405 -11.30 8.03 -10.38
N ILE A 406 -11.13 8.73 -11.51
CA ILE A 406 -9.91 9.50 -11.79
C ILE A 406 -9.71 10.62 -10.78
N ASP A 407 -10.81 11.26 -10.36
CA ASP A 407 -10.85 12.30 -9.33
C ASP A 407 -10.37 11.81 -7.96
N TRP A 408 -10.33 10.49 -7.71
CA TRP A 408 -9.74 9.95 -6.48
C TRP A 408 -8.21 10.00 -6.51
N MET A 409 -7.62 9.97 -7.70
CA MET A 409 -6.17 9.93 -7.91
C MET A 409 -5.56 11.27 -8.33
N THR A 410 -6.39 12.26 -8.67
CA THR A 410 -5.97 13.63 -8.97
C THR A 410 -6.19 14.58 -7.77
N PRO A 411 -5.38 15.65 -7.62
CA PRO A 411 -5.45 16.58 -6.48
C PRO A 411 -6.75 17.37 -6.32
#